data_AF-A0A4Q7R7H0-F1
#
_entry.id   AF-A0A4Q7R7H0-F1
#
_cell.length_a   1.000
_cell.length_b   1.000
_cell.length_c   1.000
_cell.angle_alpha   90.00
_cell.angle_beta   90.00
_cell.angle_gamma   90.00
#
_symmetry.space_group_name_H-M   'P 1'
#
loop_
_entity.id
_entity.type
_entity.pdbx_description
1 polymer ?
#
loop_
_entity_poly.entity_id
_entity_poly.type
_entity_poly.pdbx_seq_one_letter_code
_entity_poly.pdbx_strand_id
1 'polypeptide(L)'
;MEFILIIAVVVIAVLAYRSYRRTQLQTKQQHQITAAELEAVKRTADEDITRFGEELQDLDLDMVGKDLGDGARQDYQRALDSYESAKQAVGQVTEADQIKHVIEILEDGRYAATCVRARVNGEPLPQRRPSCFFNPQHGPSVEDVSWAPPGGAPREVPACAADAERVRAGAEPDVRKVMVGPQRVPYWEAGPAYSPYAQGMFGALGGVMTGMFLGTMLGGMFAGGGYGDYAGGYDGGGDGGGDGGGDGGGDFNPFDGGGDGGGDGGGFDFGGGDFGGDF
;
A
#
# COMPACT_ATOMS: atom_id res chain seq x y z
N MET A 1 -10.57 21.79 -57.25
CA MET A 1 -10.96 20.67 -56.37
C MET A 1 -9.80 20.20 -55.50
N GLU A 2 -8.57 20.09 -56.02
CA GLU A 2 -7.38 19.69 -55.25
C GLU A 2 -7.06 20.59 -54.03
N PHE A 3 -7.15 21.93 -54.18
CA PHE A 3 -6.92 22.84 -53.05
C PHE A 3 -7.88 22.65 -51.87
N ILE A 4 -9.12 22.25 -52.13
CA ILE A 4 -10.13 22.00 -51.08
C ILE A 4 -9.78 20.72 -50.31
N LEU A 5 -9.29 19.69 -51.01
CA LEU A 5 -8.84 18.44 -50.39
C LEU A 5 -7.60 18.65 -49.51
N ILE A 6 -6.63 19.45 -49.98
CA ILE A 6 -5.43 19.79 -49.20
C ILE A 6 -5.83 20.55 -47.92
N ILE A 7 -6.72 21.53 -48.03
CA ILE A 7 -7.21 22.28 -46.86
C ILE A 7 -7.94 21.35 -45.88
N ALA A 8 -8.79 20.44 -46.37
CA ALA A 8 -9.50 19.49 -45.53
C ALA A 8 -8.54 18.56 -44.76
N VAL A 9 -7.50 18.04 -45.41
CA VAL A 9 -6.49 17.17 -44.76
C VAL A 9 -5.71 17.93 -43.70
N VAL A 10 -5.29 19.17 -43.98
CA VAL A 10 -4.58 20.01 -43.01
C VAL A 10 -5.46 20.30 -41.79
N VAL A 11 -6.75 20.62 -41.99
CA VAL A 11 -7.69 20.84 -40.90
C VAL A 11 -7.86 19.59 -40.05
N ILE A 12 -8.03 18.41 -40.65
CA ILE A 12 -8.14 17.14 -39.93
C ILE A 12 -6.86 16.85 -39.13
N ALA A 13 -5.68 17.02 -39.73
CA ALA A 13 -4.40 16.80 -39.06
C ALA A 13 -4.20 17.75 -37.87
N VAL A 14 -4.58 19.03 -38.01
CA VAL A 14 -4.52 20.00 -36.91
C VAL A 14 -5.52 19.66 -35.80
N LEU A 15 -6.73 19.24 -36.14
CA LEU A 15 -7.72 18.82 -35.15
C LEU A 15 -7.29 17.55 -34.40
N ALA A 16 -6.75 16.55 -35.11
CA ALA A 16 -6.19 15.33 -34.52
C ALA A 16 -4.96 15.62 -33.63
N TYR A 17 -4.08 16.53 -34.05
CA TYR A 17 -2.94 16.95 -33.23
C TYR A 17 -3.39 17.68 -31.96
N ARG A 18 -4.41 18.56 -32.07
CA ARG A 18 -4.96 19.29 -30.92
C ARG A 18 -5.71 18.38 -29.96
N SER A 19 -6.47 17.40 -30.46
CA SER A 19 -7.11 16.40 -29.60
C SER A 19 -6.06 15.56 -28.89
N TYR A 20 -5.07 15.02 -29.61
CA TYR A 20 -3.95 14.27 -29.03
C TYR A 20 -3.20 15.06 -27.94
N ARG A 21 -2.86 16.33 -28.21
CA ARG A 21 -2.21 17.20 -27.22
C ARG A 21 -3.09 17.46 -26.00
N ARG A 22 -4.40 17.66 -26.18
CA ARG A 22 -5.34 17.87 -25.07
C ARG A 22 -5.46 16.63 -24.21
N THR A 23 -5.64 15.46 -24.82
CA THR A 23 -5.70 14.19 -24.09
C THR A 23 -4.41 13.96 -23.32
N GLN A 24 -3.25 14.14 -23.94
CA GLN A 24 -1.95 14.01 -23.26
C GLN A 24 -1.77 14.96 -22.06
N LEU A 25 -2.20 16.22 -22.19
CA LEU A 25 -2.13 17.19 -21.08
C LEU A 25 -3.11 16.86 -19.96
N GLN A 26 -4.33 16.43 -20.30
CA GLN A 26 -5.34 15.98 -19.34
C GLN A 26 -4.88 14.73 -18.60
N THR A 27 -4.30 13.76 -19.30
CA THR A 27 -3.69 12.57 -18.67
C THR A 27 -2.55 12.97 -17.74
N LYS A 28 -1.69 13.94 -18.11
CA LYS A 28 -0.64 14.43 -17.21
C LYS A 28 -1.18 15.16 -15.97
N GLN A 29 -2.28 15.90 -16.11
CA GLN A 29 -2.93 16.59 -14.98
C GLN A 29 -3.69 15.62 -14.07
N GLN A 30 -4.31 14.58 -14.63
CA GLN A 30 -5.00 13.53 -13.87
C GLN A 30 -4.05 12.66 -13.05
N HIS A 31 -2.77 12.57 -13.43
CA HIS A 31 -1.74 11.85 -12.68
C HIS A 31 -0.99 12.72 -11.66
N GLN A 32 -1.48 13.93 -11.36
CA GLN A 32 -0.89 14.72 -10.29
C GLN A 32 -1.28 14.09 -8.95
N ILE A 33 -0.30 13.45 -8.32
CA ILE A 33 -0.43 12.96 -6.95
C ILE A 33 -0.77 14.14 -6.05
N THR A 34 -1.92 14.06 -5.40
CA THR A 34 -2.40 15.08 -4.49
C THR A 34 -1.60 15.07 -3.18
N ALA A 35 -1.59 16.18 -2.46
CA ALA A 35 -0.96 16.23 -1.14
C ALA A 35 -1.55 15.18 -0.17
N ALA A 36 -2.86 14.91 -0.25
CA ALA A 36 -3.51 13.91 0.59
C ALA A 36 -3.05 12.47 0.27
N GLU A 37 -2.87 12.14 -1.02
CA GLU A 37 -2.34 10.83 -1.44
C GLU A 37 -0.88 10.65 -1.04
N LEU A 38 -0.06 11.71 -1.16
CA LEU A 38 1.32 11.71 -0.69
C LEU A 38 1.39 11.47 0.83
N GLU A 39 0.59 12.20 1.61
CA GLU A 39 0.54 12.01 3.06
C GLU A 39 0.05 10.60 3.45
N ALA A 40 -0.89 10.02 2.68
CA ALA A 40 -1.37 8.67 2.93
C ALA A 40 -0.27 7.61 2.74
N VAL A 41 0.52 7.69 1.66
CA VAL A 41 1.64 6.76 1.43
C VAL A 41 2.79 7.02 2.40
N LYS A 42 3.06 8.28 2.75
CA LYS A 42 4.05 8.66 3.76
C LYS A 42 3.73 8.05 5.13
N ARG A 43 2.48 8.17 5.58
CA ARG A 43 2.00 7.51 6.81
C ARG A 43 2.15 5.99 6.76
N THR A 44 1.89 5.36 5.60
CA THR A 44 2.11 3.92 5.44
C THR A 44 3.58 3.55 5.61
N ALA A 45 4.51 4.36 5.09
CA ALA A 45 5.94 4.16 5.29
C ALA A 45 6.35 4.39 6.76
N ASP A 46 5.76 5.38 7.45
CA ASP A 46 5.98 5.59 8.89
C ASP A 46 5.51 4.38 9.74
N GLU A 47 4.38 3.77 9.38
CA GLU A 47 3.92 2.52 10.00
C GLU A 47 4.92 1.36 9.79
N ASP A 48 5.52 1.26 8.61
CA ASP A 48 6.52 0.22 8.30
C ASP A 48 7.84 0.46 9.03
N ILE A 49 8.24 1.72 9.21
CA ILE A 49 9.38 2.12 10.06
C ILE A 49 9.12 1.72 11.50
N THR A 50 7.92 2.04 12.02
CA THR A 50 7.52 1.68 13.39
C THR A 50 7.58 0.17 13.58
N ARG A 51 6.98 -0.59 12.65
CA ARG A 51 7.04 -2.06 12.66
C ARG A 51 8.47 -2.58 12.61
N PHE A 52 9.34 -2.00 11.80
CA PHE A 52 10.75 -2.42 11.75
C PHE A 52 11.48 -2.11 13.06
N GLY A 53 11.15 -1.01 13.74
CA GLY A 53 11.66 -0.72 15.09
C GLY A 53 11.26 -1.80 16.10
N GLU A 54 10.02 -2.28 16.06
CA GLU A 54 9.55 -3.40 16.89
C GLU A 54 10.32 -4.70 16.56
N GLU A 55 10.54 -4.99 15.29
CA GLU A 55 11.32 -6.17 14.87
C GLU A 55 12.79 -6.12 15.31
N LEU A 56 13.38 -4.92 15.38
CA LEU A 56 14.72 -4.71 15.92
C LEU A 56 14.75 -4.89 17.44
N GLN A 57 13.68 -4.50 18.14
CA GLN A 57 13.54 -4.80 19.57
C GLN A 57 13.43 -6.30 19.82
N ASP A 58 12.65 -7.03 19.01
CA ASP A 58 12.59 -8.49 19.08
C ASP A 58 13.95 -9.14 18.75
N LEU A 59 14.67 -8.59 17.76
CA LEU A 59 16.04 -9.03 17.46
C LEU A 59 16.98 -8.82 18.65
N ASP A 60 16.90 -7.67 19.33
CA ASP A 60 17.71 -7.39 20.52
C ASP A 60 17.48 -8.45 21.61
N LEU A 61 16.21 -8.74 21.90
CA LEU A 61 15.81 -9.79 22.84
C LEU A 61 16.34 -11.18 22.43
N ASP A 62 16.29 -11.51 21.13
CA ASP A 62 16.85 -12.76 20.59
C ASP A 62 18.37 -12.84 20.74
N MET A 63 19.07 -11.70 20.77
CA MET A 63 20.53 -11.63 20.85
C MET A 63 21.06 -11.57 22.29
N VAL A 64 20.21 -11.31 23.29
CA VAL A 64 20.62 -11.24 24.70
C VAL A 64 21.37 -12.52 25.11
N GLY A 65 22.58 -12.32 25.64
CA GLY A 65 23.44 -13.41 26.13
C GLY A 65 24.15 -14.21 25.04
N LYS A 66 24.03 -13.85 23.76
CA LYS A 66 24.72 -14.49 22.65
C LYS A 66 26.03 -13.76 22.31
N ASP A 67 27.07 -14.50 21.95
CA ASP A 67 28.32 -13.92 21.46
C ASP A 67 28.17 -13.55 19.98
N LEU A 68 27.98 -12.26 19.71
CA LEU A 68 27.95 -11.71 18.37
C LEU A 68 29.40 -11.63 17.86
N GLY A 69 29.81 -12.57 17.00
CA GLY A 69 31.05 -12.43 16.23
C GLY A 69 31.05 -11.18 15.34
N ASP A 70 32.21 -10.81 14.79
CA ASP A 70 32.38 -9.54 14.05
C ASP A 70 31.36 -9.34 12.91
N GLY A 71 31.09 -10.40 12.14
CA GLY A 71 30.12 -10.34 11.05
C GLY A 71 28.69 -10.09 11.53
N ALA A 72 28.28 -10.70 12.64
CA ALA A 72 26.95 -10.49 13.21
C ALA A 72 26.83 -9.08 13.79
N ARG A 73 27.88 -8.55 14.44
CA ARG A 73 27.90 -7.16 14.91
C ARG A 73 27.78 -6.14 13.77
N GLN A 74 28.48 -6.38 12.65
CA GLN A 74 28.38 -5.49 11.48
C GLN A 74 26.99 -5.50 10.85
N ASP A 75 26.38 -6.67 10.69
CA ASP A 75 25.03 -6.77 10.14
C ASP A 75 23.98 -6.19 11.11
N TYR A 76 24.17 -6.34 12.42
CA TYR A 76 23.33 -5.71 13.44
C TYR A 76 23.40 -4.18 13.33
N GLN A 77 24.61 -3.62 13.28
CA GLN A 77 24.81 -2.18 13.12
C GLN A 77 24.14 -1.67 11.84
N ARG A 78 24.27 -2.40 10.73
CA ARG A 78 23.60 -2.04 9.47
C ARG A 78 22.07 -2.00 9.64
N ALA A 79 21.48 -2.94 10.37
CA ALA A 79 20.04 -2.95 10.61
C ALA A 79 19.58 -1.72 11.41
N LEU A 80 20.34 -1.33 12.45
CA LEU A 80 20.10 -0.10 13.22
C LEU A 80 20.28 1.17 12.37
N ASP A 81 21.34 1.23 11.58
CA ASP A 81 21.64 2.37 10.71
C ASP A 81 20.54 2.55 9.65
N SER A 82 20.02 1.44 9.09
CA SER A 82 18.88 1.45 8.18
C SER A 82 17.62 2.01 8.85
N TYR A 83 17.33 1.63 10.10
CA TYR A 83 16.18 2.17 10.82
C TYR A 83 16.27 3.68 11.02
N GLU A 84 17.42 4.18 11.48
CA GLU A 84 17.61 5.62 11.65
C GLU A 84 17.63 6.37 10.30
N SER A 85 18.22 5.78 9.27
CA SER A 85 18.21 6.34 7.91
C SER A 85 16.79 6.43 7.34
N ALA A 86 15.96 5.41 7.56
CA ALA A 86 14.57 5.41 7.12
C ALA A 86 13.75 6.49 7.82
N LYS A 87 13.91 6.66 9.14
CA LYS A 87 13.29 7.76 9.92
C LYS A 87 13.68 9.14 9.40
N GLN A 88 14.96 9.34 9.08
CA GLN A 88 15.42 10.61 8.51
C GLN A 88 14.91 10.84 7.09
N ALA A 89 14.89 9.79 6.27
CA ALA A 89 14.46 9.86 4.88
C ALA A 89 12.96 10.15 4.76
N VAL A 90 12.10 9.48 5.54
CA VAL A 90 10.65 9.71 5.50
C VAL A 90 10.29 11.13 5.92
N GLY A 91 11.00 11.70 6.91
CA GLY A 91 10.83 13.09 7.34
C GLY A 91 11.12 14.13 6.24
N GLN A 92 11.93 13.76 5.25
CA GLN A 92 12.34 14.62 4.14
C GLN A 92 11.52 14.41 2.86
N VAL A 93 10.55 13.49 2.86
CA VAL A 93 9.71 13.21 1.70
C VAL A 93 8.79 14.40 1.39
N THR A 94 8.94 14.92 0.16
CA THR A 94 8.12 15.96 -0.47
C THR A 94 7.45 15.49 -1.77
N GLU A 95 7.89 14.35 -2.32
CA GLU A 95 7.38 13.77 -3.56
C GLU A 95 7.22 12.25 -3.42
N ALA A 96 6.18 11.67 -4.02
CA ALA A 96 5.88 10.25 -3.85
C ALA A 96 7.01 9.33 -4.34
N ASP A 97 7.74 9.73 -5.38
CA ASP A 97 8.87 8.94 -5.92
C ASP A 97 9.98 8.73 -4.89
N GLN A 98 10.11 9.61 -3.89
CA GLN A 98 11.08 9.48 -2.80
C GLN A 98 10.73 8.36 -1.82
N ILE A 99 9.45 7.96 -1.72
CA ILE A 99 9.03 6.84 -0.88
C ILE A 99 9.75 5.55 -1.27
N LYS A 100 10.02 5.35 -2.56
CA LYS A 100 10.79 4.19 -3.05
C LYS A 100 12.09 4.01 -2.26
N HIS A 101 12.82 5.09 -2.04
CA HIS A 101 14.10 5.05 -1.34
C HIS A 101 13.94 4.71 0.15
N VAL A 102 12.90 5.24 0.81
CA VAL A 102 12.58 4.90 2.21
C VAL A 102 12.35 3.38 2.33
N ILE A 103 11.59 2.81 1.41
CA ILE A 103 11.29 1.38 1.40
C ILE A 103 12.54 0.54 1.09
N GLU A 104 13.39 0.94 0.14
CA GLU A 104 14.66 0.25 -0.14
C GLU A 104 15.57 0.18 1.10
N ILE A 105 15.65 1.27 1.88
CA ILE A 105 16.41 1.32 3.14
C ILE A 105 15.85 0.32 4.16
N LEU A 106 14.51 0.24 4.29
CA LEU A 106 13.85 -0.71 5.19
C LEU A 106 14.12 -2.16 4.78
N GLU A 107 14.05 -2.46 3.48
CA GLU A 107 14.34 -3.78 2.94
C GLU A 107 15.80 -4.20 3.19
N ASP A 108 16.75 -3.26 3.05
CA ASP A 108 18.15 -3.48 3.40
C ASP A 108 18.33 -3.77 4.91
N GLY A 109 17.60 -3.05 5.76
CA GLY A 109 17.60 -3.25 7.21
C GLY A 109 17.06 -4.61 7.63
N ARG A 110 15.91 -5.02 7.07
CA ARG A 110 15.28 -6.33 7.31
C ARG A 110 16.17 -7.48 6.84
N TYR A 111 16.84 -7.31 5.69
CA TYR A 111 17.81 -8.29 5.22
C TYR A 111 19.01 -8.41 6.18
N ALA A 112 19.55 -7.27 6.66
CA ALA A 112 20.64 -7.27 7.62
C ALA A 112 20.25 -7.97 8.94
N ALA A 113 19.05 -7.71 9.47
CA ALA A 113 18.51 -8.41 10.64
C ALA A 113 18.40 -9.94 10.42
N THR A 114 18.03 -10.37 9.22
CA THR A 114 17.99 -11.80 8.87
C THR A 114 19.40 -12.40 8.83
N CYS A 115 20.39 -11.68 8.31
CA CYS A 115 21.80 -12.09 8.33
C CYS A 115 22.34 -12.22 9.77
N VAL A 116 21.95 -11.35 10.70
CA VAL A 116 22.30 -11.47 12.13
C VAL A 116 21.84 -12.82 12.68
N ARG A 117 20.55 -13.14 12.51
CA ARG A 117 19.97 -14.41 12.98
C ARG A 117 20.69 -15.61 12.37
N ALA A 118 20.92 -15.60 11.06
CA ALA A 118 21.62 -16.69 10.38
C ALA A 118 23.04 -16.91 10.93
N ARG A 119 23.84 -15.85 11.10
CA ARG A 119 25.20 -15.96 11.64
C ARG A 119 25.24 -16.51 13.06
N VAL A 120 24.34 -16.01 13.90
CA VAL A 120 24.26 -16.39 15.32
C VAL A 120 23.82 -17.84 15.47
N ASN A 121 22.95 -18.33 14.57
CA ASN A 121 22.52 -19.73 14.55
C ASN A 121 23.48 -20.66 13.80
N GLY A 122 24.56 -20.14 13.20
CA GLY A 122 25.49 -20.93 12.38
C GLY A 122 24.88 -21.41 11.06
N GLU A 123 23.83 -20.74 10.58
CA GLU A 123 23.15 -21.04 9.33
C GLU A 123 23.84 -20.33 8.14
N PRO A 124 23.68 -20.86 6.92
CA PRO A 124 24.09 -20.14 5.71
C PRO A 124 23.41 -18.77 5.63
N LEU A 125 24.13 -17.76 5.13
CA LEU A 125 23.53 -16.46 4.90
C LEU A 125 22.37 -16.56 3.90
N PRO A 126 21.22 -15.93 4.18
CA PRO A 126 20.06 -15.99 3.30
C PRO A 126 20.37 -15.34 1.96
N GLN A 127 19.77 -15.86 0.88
CA GLN A 127 19.75 -15.12 -0.38
C GLN A 127 18.81 -13.92 -0.23
N ARG A 128 19.18 -12.79 -0.84
CA ARG A 128 18.30 -11.62 -0.85
C ARG A 128 17.09 -11.92 -1.72
N ARG A 129 15.90 -11.88 -1.12
CA ARG A 129 14.60 -12.02 -1.77
C ARG A 129 13.75 -10.78 -1.51
N PRO A 130 12.76 -10.47 -2.38
CA PRO A 130 11.79 -9.41 -2.09
C PRO A 130 10.99 -9.74 -0.83
N SER A 131 10.42 -8.72 -0.19
CA SER A 131 9.40 -8.88 0.84
C SER A 131 8.18 -9.68 0.38
N CYS A 132 7.42 -10.20 1.34
CA CYS A 132 6.16 -10.90 1.06
C CYS A 132 5.22 -10.01 0.26
N PHE A 133 4.74 -10.52 -0.87
CA PHE A 133 3.83 -9.82 -1.76
C PHE A 133 2.50 -9.46 -1.09
N PHE A 134 1.97 -10.34 -0.24
CA PHE A 134 0.66 -10.12 0.39
C PHE A 134 0.72 -9.06 1.48
N ASN A 135 1.75 -9.13 2.33
CA ASN A 135 2.01 -8.13 3.34
C ASN A 135 3.52 -7.87 3.48
N PRO A 136 4.01 -6.72 3.00
CA PRO A 136 5.37 -6.22 3.21
C PRO A 136 5.93 -6.41 4.62
N GLN A 137 5.08 -6.22 5.64
CA GLN A 137 5.48 -6.27 7.04
C GLN A 137 5.80 -7.69 7.52
N HIS A 138 5.50 -8.74 6.75
CA HIS A 138 5.93 -10.11 7.07
C HIS A 138 7.43 -10.33 6.83
N GLY A 139 8.12 -9.36 6.23
CA GLY A 139 9.54 -9.45 5.91
C GLY A 139 9.83 -10.27 4.64
N PRO A 140 11.08 -10.71 4.46
CA PRO A 140 11.54 -11.37 3.24
C PRO A 140 10.71 -12.62 2.91
N SER A 141 10.41 -12.80 1.62
CA SER A 141 9.83 -14.05 1.12
C SER A 141 10.82 -15.21 1.25
N VAL A 142 10.28 -16.43 1.34
CA VAL A 142 11.07 -17.68 1.38
C VAL A 142 10.88 -18.52 0.13
N GLU A 143 9.75 -18.36 -0.56
CA GLU A 143 9.42 -19.05 -1.80
C GLU A 143 8.50 -18.20 -2.68
N ASP A 144 8.29 -18.62 -3.92
CA ASP A 144 7.29 -18.05 -4.83
C ASP A 144 6.08 -18.99 -4.87
N VAL A 145 4.88 -18.43 -4.86
CA VAL A 145 3.62 -19.19 -4.93
C VAL A 145 2.75 -18.73 -6.08
N SER A 146 2.10 -19.68 -6.73
CA SER A 146 1.11 -19.42 -7.77
C SER A 146 -0.18 -18.90 -7.16
N TRP A 147 -0.52 -17.64 -7.42
CA TRP A 147 -1.70 -16.99 -6.86
C TRP A 147 -2.39 -16.09 -7.89
N ALA A 148 -3.72 -16.00 -7.80
CA ALA A 148 -4.54 -15.10 -8.60
C ALA A 148 -5.45 -14.26 -7.69
N PRO A 149 -5.55 -12.94 -7.89
CA PRO A 149 -6.62 -12.17 -7.26
C PRO A 149 -7.99 -12.59 -7.83
N PRO A 150 -9.10 -12.30 -7.14
CA PRO A 150 -10.44 -12.55 -7.66
C PRO A 150 -10.64 -12.00 -9.08
N GLY A 151 -11.03 -12.86 -10.02
CA GLY A 151 -11.20 -12.50 -11.44
C GLY A 151 -9.89 -12.28 -12.23
N GLY A 152 -8.73 -12.49 -11.61
CA GLY A 152 -7.41 -12.36 -12.22
C GLY A 152 -6.85 -13.68 -12.76
N ALA A 153 -5.72 -13.56 -13.47
CA ALA A 153 -4.93 -14.71 -13.90
C ALA A 153 -3.90 -15.11 -12.82
N PRO A 154 -3.58 -16.41 -12.68
CA PRO A 154 -2.55 -16.88 -11.77
C PRO A 154 -1.15 -16.40 -12.19
N ARG A 155 -0.34 -16.05 -11.19
CA ARG A 155 1.04 -15.57 -11.33
C ARG A 155 1.88 -16.05 -10.15
N GLU A 156 3.17 -16.23 -10.37
CA GLU A 156 4.11 -16.47 -9.28
C GLU A 156 4.37 -15.16 -8.53
N VAL A 157 4.16 -15.17 -7.22
CA VAL A 157 4.42 -14.04 -6.33
C VAL A 157 5.27 -14.47 -5.13
N PRO A 158 6.25 -13.66 -4.70
CA PRO A 158 7.07 -13.97 -3.53
C PRO A 158 6.24 -13.95 -2.26
N ALA A 159 6.31 -14.99 -1.43
CA ALA A 159 5.53 -15.09 -0.20
C ALA A 159 6.40 -15.50 1.00
N CYS A 160 6.05 -15.00 2.19
CA CYS A 160 6.58 -15.53 3.44
C CYS A 160 6.05 -16.95 3.68
N ALA A 161 6.69 -17.70 4.57
CA ALA A 161 6.30 -19.09 4.84
C ALA A 161 4.82 -19.23 5.23
N ALA A 162 4.31 -18.28 6.03
CA ALA A 162 2.93 -18.31 6.50
C ALA A 162 1.91 -18.08 5.38
N ASP A 163 2.12 -17.08 4.52
CA ASP A 163 1.19 -16.82 3.41
C ASP A 163 1.33 -17.83 2.29
N ALA A 164 2.54 -18.36 2.06
CA ALA A 164 2.73 -19.46 1.13
C ALA A 164 1.89 -20.68 1.53
N GLU A 165 1.87 -21.00 2.82
CA GLU A 165 1.04 -22.08 3.36
C GLU A 165 -0.47 -21.79 3.25
N ARG A 166 -0.90 -20.56 3.56
CA ARG A 166 -2.32 -20.15 3.37
C ARG A 166 -2.76 -20.35 1.93
N VAL A 167 -1.99 -19.86 0.97
CA VAL A 167 -2.29 -19.99 -0.46
C VAL A 167 -2.34 -21.45 -0.88
N ARG A 168 -1.38 -22.27 -0.44
CA ARG A 168 -1.33 -23.70 -0.77
C ARG A 168 -2.51 -24.48 -0.19
N ALA A 169 -3.01 -24.07 0.98
CA ALA A 169 -4.21 -24.61 1.60
C ALA A 169 -5.52 -24.07 1.00
N GLY A 170 -5.46 -23.16 0.02
CA GLY A 170 -6.63 -22.51 -0.57
C GLY A 170 -7.29 -21.47 0.34
N ALA A 171 -6.60 -21.04 1.40
CA ALA A 171 -7.05 -19.96 2.29
C ALA A 171 -6.62 -18.59 1.75
N GLU A 172 -7.31 -17.53 2.18
CA GLU A 172 -6.90 -16.17 1.86
C GLU A 172 -5.56 -15.84 2.55
N PRO A 173 -4.57 -15.30 1.82
CA PRO A 173 -3.35 -14.79 2.44
C PRO A 173 -3.66 -13.55 3.29
N ASP A 174 -2.79 -13.23 4.24
CA ASP A 174 -2.96 -12.03 5.05
C ASP A 174 -2.45 -10.81 4.27
N VAL A 175 -3.39 -10.06 3.70
CA VAL A 175 -3.13 -8.96 2.77
C VAL A 175 -3.04 -7.62 3.50
N ARG A 176 -1.93 -6.89 3.30
CA ARG A 176 -1.79 -5.50 3.76
C ARG A 176 -2.80 -4.60 3.06
N LYS A 177 -3.77 -4.12 3.83
CA LYS A 177 -4.72 -3.09 3.40
C LYS A 177 -4.31 -1.73 3.93
N VAL A 178 -4.35 -0.71 3.08
CA VAL A 178 -4.02 0.68 3.40
C VAL A 178 -5.24 1.57 3.20
N MET A 179 -5.25 2.74 3.84
CA MET A 179 -6.35 3.69 3.72
C MET A 179 -6.21 4.53 2.45
N VAL A 180 -7.24 4.53 1.60
CA VAL A 180 -7.43 5.46 0.48
C VAL A 180 -8.79 6.12 0.65
N GLY A 181 -8.78 7.41 1.01
CA GLY A 181 -9.99 8.09 1.46
C GLY A 181 -10.63 7.34 2.66
N PRO A 182 -11.92 6.98 2.60
CA PRO A 182 -12.59 6.23 3.67
C PRO A 182 -12.46 4.70 3.56
N GLN A 183 -11.84 4.17 2.49
CA GLN A 183 -11.80 2.74 2.22
C GLN A 183 -10.44 2.11 2.57
N ARG A 184 -10.48 0.85 3.04
CA ARG A 184 -9.29 0.00 3.15
C ARG A 184 -9.20 -0.91 1.93
N VAL A 185 -8.18 -0.69 1.12
CA VAL A 185 -7.91 -1.49 -0.09
C VAL A 185 -6.53 -2.15 0.02
N PRO A 186 -6.29 -3.28 -0.66
CA PRO A 186 -4.94 -3.83 -0.78
C PRO A 186 -3.95 -2.77 -1.25
N TYR A 187 -2.73 -2.75 -0.72
CA TYR A 187 -1.76 -1.69 -1.03
C TYR A 187 -1.44 -1.56 -2.52
N TRP A 188 -1.54 -2.66 -3.29
CA TRP A 188 -1.34 -2.64 -4.74
C TRP A 188 -2.51 -2.05 -5.54
N GLU A 189 -3.66 -1.86 -4.90
CA GLU A 189 -4.84 -1.18 -5.45
C GLU A 189 -4.95 0.27 -4.94
N ALA A 190 -4.00 0.74 -4.13
CA ALA A 190 -4.08 2.02 -3.44
C ALA A 190 -3.78 3.27 -4.31
N GLY A 191 -3.77 3.11 -5.63
CA GLY A 191 -3.58 4.18 -6.60
C GLY A 191 -2.12 4.54 -6.92
N PRO A 192 -1.90 5.55 -7.79
CA PRO A 192 -0.58 5.87 -8.34
C PRO A 192 0.47 6.23 -7.30
N ALA A 193 0.07 6.88 -6.20
CA ALA A 193 0.97 7.30 -5.13
C ALA A 193 1.68 6.14 -4.42
N TYR A 194 1.12 4.92 -4.48
CA TYR A 194 1.72 3.70 -3.93
C TYR A 194 2.62 2.96 -4.93
N SER A 195 2.73 3.43 -6.19
CA SER A 195 3.64 2.80 -7.15
C SER A 195 5.10 2.84 -6.69
N PRO A 196 5.65 3.98 -6.21
CA PRO A 196 7.02 4.03 -5.70
C PRO A 196 7.22 3.16 -4.45
N TYR A 197 6.21 3.07 -3.58
CA TYR A 197 6.21 2.18 -2.41
C TYR A 197 6.43 0.73 -2.81
N ALA A 198 5.64 0.23 -3.77
CA ALA A 198 5.81 -1.13 -4.28
C ALA A 198 7.13 -1.32 -5.04
N GLN A 199 7.56 -0.32 -5.82
CA GLN A 199 8.84 -0.36 -6.52
C GLN A 199 10.03 -0.49 -5.55
N GLY A 200 9.95 0.10 -4.36
CA GLY A 200 11.01 -0.04 -3.36
C GLY A 200 11.20 -1.48 -2.88
N MET A 201 10.12 -2.26 -2.84
CA MET A 201 10.19 -3.67 -2.42
C MET A 201 10.53 -4.64 -3.54
N PHE A 202 9.97 -4.43 -4.73
CA PHE A 202 10.08 -5.40 -5.82
C PHE A 202 11.01 -4.94 -6.96
N GLY A 203 11.51 -3.70 -6.94
CA GLY A 203 12.19 -3.06 -8.07
C GLY A 203 13.54 -3.68 -8.46
N ALA A 204 14.30 -4.21 -7.52
CA ALA A 204 15.62 -4.82 -7.79
C ALA A 204 15.53 -6.26 -8.33
N LEU A 205 14.40 -6.95 -8.14
CA LEU A 205 14.24 -8.39 -8.39
C LEU A 205 12.97 -8.75 -9.20
N GLY A 206 12.09 -7.78 -9.47
CA GLY A 206 10.68 -8.04 -9.81
C GLY A 206 10.17 -7.25 -11.00
N GLY A 207 10.89 -7.24 -12.12
CA GLY A 207 10.40 -6.71 -13.40
C GLY A 207 9.08 -7.34 -13.88
N VAL A 208 8.68 -8.48 -13.29
CA VAL A 208 7.40 -9.16 -13.50
C VAL A 208 6.26 -8.51 -12.70
N MET A 209 6.54 -7.97 -11.50
CA MET A 209 5.52 -7.41 -10.61
C MET A 209 5.13 -5.99 -10.97
N THR A 210 6.02 -5.21 -11.62
CA THR A 210 5.67 -3.92 -12.23
C THR A 210 4.51 -4.08 -13.22
N GLY A 211 4.39 -5.24 -13.89
CA GLY A 211 3.28 -5.59 -14.77
C GLY A 211 1.93 -5.80 -14.07
N MET A 212 1.91 -6.15 -12.78
CA MET A 212 0.68 -6.26 -11.99
C MET A 212 0.16 -4.88 -11.59
N PHE A 213 1.04 -3.97 -11.17
CA PHE A 213 0.70 -2.58 -10.88
C PHE A 213 0.29 -1.82 -12.13
N LEU A 214 1.00 -2.01 -13.25
CA LEU A 214 0.60 -1.48 -14.56
C LEU A 214 -0.69 -2.15 -15.08
N GLY A 215 -0.90 -3.42 -14.75
CA GLY A 215 -2.05 -4.23 -15.17
C GLY A 215 -3.36 -3.84 -14.47
N THR A 216 -3.34 -3.42 -13.20
CA THR A 216 -4.50 -2.78 -12.55
C THR A 216 -4.72 -1.35 -13.04
N MET A 217 -3.65 -0.61 -13.38
CA MET A 217 -3.79 0.70 -14.06
C MET A 217 -4.45 0.58 -15.44
N LEU A 218 -4.12 -0.46 -16.22
CA LEU A 218 -4.72 -0.71 -17.55
C LEU A 218 -6.05 -1.45 -17.44
N GLY A 219 -6.20 -2.32 -16.45
CA GLY A 219 -7.39 -3.09 -16.12
C GLY A 219 -8.54 -2.19 -15.65
N GLY A 220 -8.27 -1.14 -14.86
CA GLY A 220 -9.27 -0.13 -14.54
C GLY A 220 -9.71 0.72 -15.74
N MET A 221 -8.91 0.76 -16.82
CA MET A 221 -9.22 1.51 -18.04
C MET A 221 -9.90 0.64 -19.12
N PHE A 222 -9.72 -0.68 -19.09
CA PHE A 222 -10.36 -1.65 -20.01
C PHE A 222 -11.52 -2.44 -19.39
N ALA A 223 -11.55 -2.62 -18.07
CA ALA A 223 -12.72 -3.08 -17.34
C ALA A 223 -13.66 -1.87 -17.14
N GLY A 224 -14.42 -1.56 -18.19
CA GLY A 224 -15.55 -0.64 -18.08
C GLY A 224 -16.48 -1.11 -16.95
N GLY A 225 -16.39 -0.47 -15.80
CA GLY A 225 -17.10 -0.86 -14.60
C GLY A 225 -16.54 -0.12 -13.40
N GLY A 226 -16.70 1.21 -13.39
CA GLY A 226 -16.38 2.04 -12.24
C GLY A 226 -17.03 1.50 -10.98
N TYR A 227 -16.22 1.22 -9.97
CA TYR A 227 -16.70 1.11 -8.59
C TYR A 227 -17.16 2.51 -8.17
N GLY A 228 -18.44 2.80 -8.39
CA GLY A 228 -19.02 4.11 -8.12
C GLY A 228 -20.34 4.36 -8.83
N ASP A 229 -21.28 3.42 -8.79
CA ASP A 229 -22.69 3.74 -9.01
C ASP A 229 -23.61 2.80 -8.21
N TYR A 230 -23.89 3.21 -6.98
CA TYR A 230 -25.08 2.78 -6.26
C TYR A 230 -25.84 4.03 -5.82
N ALA A 231 -26.14 4.93 -6.77
CA ALA A 231 -27.03 6.07 -6.52
C ALA A 231 -27.62 6.61 -7.85
N GLY A 232 -28.36 5.78 -8.57
CA GLY A 232 -29.06 6.19 -9.78
C GLY A 232 -30.12 5.18 -10.17
N GLY A 233 -31.34 5.37 -9.66
CA GLY A 233 -32.48 4.50 -9.95
C GLY A 233 -32.75 4.37 -11.44
N TYR A 234 -33.09 3.14 -11.82
CA TYR A 234 -33.60 2.71 -13.12
C TYR A 234 -34.52 3.75 -13.79
N ASP A 235 -34.11 4.25 -14.95
CA ASP A 235 -35.02 4.84 -15.94
C ASP A 235 -35.17 3.83 -17.09
N GLY A 236 -36.39 3.37 -17.31
CA GLY A 236 -36.66 2.23 -18.20
C GLY A 236 -38.13 1.80 -18.26
N GLY A 237 -39.03 2.71 -18.62
CA GLY A 237 -40.20 2.45 -19.48
C GLY A 237 -41.44 1.76 -18.88
N GLY A 238 -42.61 2.38 -19.07
CA GLY A 238 -43.90 1.68 -19.01
C GLY A 238 -45.09 2.56 -18.64
N ASP A 239 -45.72 3.18 -19.64
CA ASP A 239 -47.08 3.71 -19.56
C ASP A 239 -48.08 2.57 -19.22
N GLY A 240 -48.95 2.78 -18.24
CA GLY A 240 -50.03 1.85 -17.91
C GLY A 240 -50.70 2.18 -16.57
N GLY A 241 -51.83 2.89 -16.62
CA GLY A 241 -52.63 3.26 -15.45
C GLY A 241 -53.39 2.09 -14.80
N GLY A 242 -53.90 2.34 -13.60
CA GLY A 242 -54.86 1.48 -12.89
C GLY A 242 -54.92 1.75 -11.39
N ASP A 243 -56.05 2.28 -10.94
CA ASP A 243 -56.44 2.58 -9.56
C ASP A 243 -56.39 1.39 -8.59
N GLY A 244 -56.27 1.70 -7.28
CA GLY A 244 -56.99 0.95 -6.25
C GLY A 244 -56.34 0.83 -4.88
N GLY A 245 -56.96 1.50 -3.88
CA GLY A 245 -57.22 0.92 -2.57
C GLY A 245 -56.13 1.02 -1.51
N GLY A 246 -56.38 1.88 -0.51
CA GLY A 246 -55.64 1.87 0.75
C GLY A 246 -56.21 0.87 1.76
N ASP A 247 -55.41 0.59 2.78
CA ASP A 247 -55.69 0.16 4.16
C ASP A 247 -54.31 0.29 4.86
N GLY A 248 -54.08 0.88 6.02
CA GLY A 248 -54.91 0.97 7.21
C GLY A 248 -54.20 0.23 8.36
N GLY A 249 -53.39 0.96 9.16
CA GLY A 249 -53.20 0.65 10.59
C GLY A 249 -51.85 0.07 11.05
N GLY A 250 -51.35 0.65 12.14
CA GLY A 250 -50.78 -0.13 13.24
C GLY A 250 -49.36 0.22 13.67
N ASP A 251 -49.27 1.00 14.75
CA ASP A 251 -48.09 1.29 15.58
C ASP A 251 -47.28 0.04 15.98
N PHE A 252 -45.97 0.19 16.21
CA PHE A 252 -45.31 -0.20 17.48
C PHE A 252 -43.83 0.25 17.48
N ASN A 253 -43.55 1.33 18.22
CA ASN A 253 -42.24 1.65 18.78
C ASN A 253 -42.20 1.13 20.23
N PRO A 254 -41.19 0.33 20.60
CA PRO A 254 -40.77 0.31 21.99
C PRO A 254 -39.25 0.17 22.10
N PHE A 255 -38.49 1.27 22.09
CA PHE A 255 -37.28 1.47 22.90
C PHE A 255 -36.76 2.91 22.67
N ASP A 256 -37.49 3.85 23.24
CA ASP A 256 -36.87 5.06 23.79
C ASP A 256 -36.39 4.69 25.19
N GLY A 257 -35.12 4.95 25.47
CA GLY A 257 -34.42 4.50 26.66
C GLY A 257 -33.07 5.21 26.77
N GLY A 258 -33.12 6.47 27.20
CA GLY A 258 -31.93 7.25 27.53
C GLY A 258 -31.19 6.74 28.78
N GLY A 259 -30.01 7.31 29.02
CA GLY A 259 -29.31 7.16 30.30
C GLY A 259 -27.80 7.32 30.19
N ASP A 260 -27.31 8.43 30.73
CA ASP A 260 -25.93 8.89 30.81
C ASP A 260 -24.99 8.03 31.68
N GLY A 261 -23.69 8.17 31.43
CA GLY A 261 -22.59 7.74 32.30
C GLY A 261 -21.28 7.78 31.52
N GLY A 262 -20.41 8.78 31.68
CA GLY A 262 -19.69 9.07 32.91
C GLY A 262 -18.36 8.29 32.87
N GLY A 263 -17.32 8.88 32.28
CA GLY A 263 -16.01 8.26 32.13
C GLY A 263 -14.89 9.25 32.40
N ASP A 264 -14.43 9.27 33.65
CA ASP A 264 -13.25 9.99 34.12
C ASP A 264 -11.99 9.42 33.46
N GLY A 265 -11.45 10.15 32.48
CA GLY A 265 -10.14 9.89 31.89
C GLY A 265 -9.07 10.69 32.63
N GLY A 266 -8.35 10.01 33.52
CA GLY A 266 -7.21 10.55 34.25
C GLY A 266 -6.14 11.13 33.33
N GLY A 267 -5.79 12.40 33.57
CA GLY A 267 -4.62 13.04 33.00
C GLY A 267 -3.36 12.50 33.65
N PHE A 268 -2.48 11.92 32.84
CA PHE A 268 -1.13 11.57 33.23
C PHE A 268 -0.24 12.80 33.01
N ASP A 269 0.11 13.44 34.12
CA ASP A 269 1.03 14.56 34.19
C ASP A 269 2.47 14.03 34.09
N PHE A 270 3.08 14.11 32.91
CA PHE A 270 4.52 13.90 32.77
C PHE A 270 5.24 15.19 33.18
N GLY A 271 5.53 15.26 34.47
CA GLY A 271 6.38 16.28 35.06
C GLY A 271 7.77 16.29 34.40
N GLY A 272 8.14 17.47 33.92
CA GLY A 272 9.51 17.78 33.50
C GLY A 272 10.49 17.70 34.67
N GLY A 273 11.63 17.08 34.42
CA GLY A 273 12.78 17.05 35.30
C GLY A 273 13.97 17.74 34.63
N ASP A 274 14.48 18.77 35.31
CA ASP A 274 15.71 19.51 35.04
C ASP A 274 16.91 18.61 34.70
N PHE A 275 17.63 18.97 33.64
CA PHE A 275 19.04 18.60 33.47
C PHE A 275 19.90 19.75 33.98
N GLY A 276 20.44 19.57 35.18
CA GLY A 276 21.50 20.40 35.73
C GLY A 276 22.50 19.54 36.49
N GLY A 277 23.79 19.73 36.22
CA GLY A 277 24.86 19.28 37.12
C GLY A 277 26.07 18.70 36.41
N ASP A 278 27.13 19.51 36.36
CA ASP A 278 28.53 19.12 36.11
C ASP A 278 28.96 17.86 36.87
N PHE A 279 29.82 17.04 36.25
CA PHE A 279 31.17 16.63 36.69
C PHE A 279 31.80 15.71 35.64
#